data_AF-A0A1D2S312-F1
#
_entry.id   AF-A0A1D2S312-F1
#
_cell.length_a   1.000
_cell.length_b   1.000
_cell.length_c   1.000
_cell.angle_alpha   90.00
_cell.angle_beta   90.00
_cell.angle_gamma   90.00
#
_symmetry.space_group_name_H-M   'P 1'
#
loop_
_entity.id
_entity.type
_entity.pdbx_description
1 polymer ?
#
loop_
_entity_poly.entity_id
_entity_poly.type
_entity_poly.pdbx_seq_one_letter_code
_entity_poly.pdbx_strand_id
1 'polypeptide(L)'
;MTLPSAIAGAAGIPPRPRSRLRARLVLAGISTCGLAALAWASFVHPLPRLIYNPSDSVAVGWYSVDPLGHGTGSQPRSLSVGSIVLTALPPDAAALAAQRGYLPARVPLLKRVGAVASQEVCVTGRIVRI
;
A
#
# COMPACT_ATOMS: atom_id res chain seq x y z
N MET A 1 56.60 49.85 44.14
CA MET A 1 56.68 48.42 43.81
C MET A 1 55.30 47.96 43.37
N THR A 2 55.25 47.49 42.13
CA THR A 2 54.12 47.08 41.27
C THR A 2 53.68 45.64 41.56
N LEU A 3 52.37 45.32 41.61
CA LEU A 3 51.54 44.51 40.66
C LEU A 3 50.52 43.69 41.51
N PRO A 4 49.49 43.03 40.96
CA PRO A 4 48.59 43.42 39.87
C PRO A 4 47.10 43.09 40.13
N SER A 5 46.24 43.70 39.31
CA SER A 5 44.91 43.18 38.93
C SER A 5 45.01 41.96 38.00
N ALA A 6 44.09 41.00 38.13
CA ALA A 6 43.66 40.10 37.04
C ALA A 6 42.28 39.52 37.43
N ILE A 7 41.17 40.14 37.00
CA ILE A 7 40.38 39.83 35.80
C ILE A 7 39.94 38.36 35.73
N ALA A 8 38.62 38.22 35.77
CA ALA A 8 37.83 37.01 35.65
C ALA A 8 38.22 36.13 34.45
N GLY A 9 38.35 34.84 34.72
CA GLY A 9 38.33 33.78 33.72
C GLY A 9 37.32 32.71 34.12
N ALA A 10 36.03 32.97 33.90
CA ALA A 10 35.03 31.90 33.90
C ALA A 10 35.26 31.04 32.64
N ALA A 11 36.19 30.10 32.74
CA ALA A 11 36.45 29.10 31.70
C ALA A 11 35.15 28.31 31.48
N GLY A 12 34.62 28.38 30.26
CA GLY A 12 33.43 27.65 29.85
C GLY A 12 33.57 26.16 30.14
N ILE A 13 32.57 25.60 30.82
CA ILE A 13 32.46 24.17 31.10
C ILE A 13 32.50 23.41 29.75
N PRO A 14 33.50 22.56 29.48
CA PRO A 14 33.50 21.79 28.25
C PRO A 14 32.33 20.80 28.29
N PRO A 15 31.52 20.69 27.21
CA PRO A 15 30.40 19.76 27.19
C PRO A 15 30.91 18.33 27.35
N ARG A 16 30.39 17.65 28.38
CA ARG A 16 30.85 16.34 28.85
C ARG A 16 30.83 15.30 27.71
N PRO A 17 31.93 14.59 27.40
CA PRO A 17 32.06 13.67 26.26
C PRO A 17 31.04 12.52 26.30
N ARG A 18 30.60 12.11 27.50
CA ARG A 18 29.58 11.07 27.71
C ARG A 18 28.19 11.48 27.19
N SER A 19 27.87 12.77 27.17
CA SER A 19 26.58 13.26 26.63
C SER A 19 26.53 13.16 25.11
N ARG A 20 27.65 13.49 24.44
CA ARG A 20 27.81 13.36 22.98
C ARG A 20 27.79 11.91 22.54
N LEU A 21 28.41 11.00 23.29
CA LEU A 21 28.36 9.57 23.01
C LEU A 21 26.94 9.02 23.15
N ARG A 22 26.21 9.37 24.22
CA ARG A 22 24.81 8.98 24.39
C ARG A 22 23.93 9.52 23.26
N ALA A 23 24.10 10.78 22.87
CA ALA A 23 23.38 11.37 21.75
C ALA A 23 23.68 10.64 20.42
N ARG A 24 24.94 10.27 20.17
CA ARG A 24 25.33 9.49 18.99
C ARG A 24 24.73 8.09 18.99
N LEU A 25 24.70 7.42 20.14
CA LEU A 25 24.08 6.09 20.27
C LEU A 25 22.56 6.16 20.05
N VAL A 26 21.89 7.18 20.59
CA VAL A 26 20.46 7.41 20.35
C VAL A 26 20.19 7.67 18.87
N LEU A 27 20.98 8.54 18.23
CA LEU A 27 20.84 8.84 16.81
C LEU A 27 21.09 7.60 15.94
N ALA A 28 22.13 6.83 16.23
CA ALA A 28 22.43 5.58 15.55
C ALA A 28 21.31 4.55 15.72
N GLY A 29 20.73 4.45 16.92
CA GLY A 29 19.58 3.58 17.19
C GLY A 29 18.35 3.99 16.39
N ILE A 30 18.01 5.28 16.37
CA ILE A 30 16.87 5.81 15.60
C ILE A 30 17.09 5.58 14.09
N SER A 31 18.28 5.89 13.57
CA SER A 31 18.60 5.64 12.16
C SER A 31 18.51 4.17 11.81
N THR A 32 19.05 3.27 12.64
CA THR A 32 19.02 1.83 12.39
C THR A 32 17.59 1.30 12.41
N CYS A 33 16.78 1.74 13.37
CA CYS A 33 15.36 1.35 13.46
C CYS A 33 14.55 1.87 12.26
N GLY A 34 14.78 3.11 11.84
CA GLY A 34 14.15 3.69 10.65
C GLY A 34 14.53 2.95 9.36
N LEU A 35 15.81 2.62 9.18
CA LEU A 35 16.29 1.83 8.04
C LEU A 35 15.67 0.42 8.04
N ALA A 36 15.60 -0.23 9.20
CA ALA A 36 14.96 -1.54 9.33
C ALA A 36 13.46 -1.47 8.98
N ALA A 37 12.75 -0.43 9.41
CA ALA A 37 11.34 -0.23 9.09
C ALA A 37 11.10 0.00 7.58
N LEU A 38 11.96 0.79 6.93
CA LEU A 38 11.90 1.00 5.47
C LEU A 38 12.19 -0.28 4.68
N ALA A 39 13.22 -1.03 5.10
CA ALA A 39 13.53 -2.33 4.52
C ALA A 39 12.32 -3.27 4.66
N TRP A 40 11.75 -3.38 5.87
CA TRP A 40 10.56 -4.18 6.14
C TRP A 40 9.37 -3.79 5.25
N ALA A 41 9.08 -2.49 5.11
CA ALA A 41 8.00 -1.99 4.26
C ALA A 41 8.19 -2.34 2.77
N SER A 42 9.41 -2.64 2.34
CA SER A 42 9.71 -3.07 0.97
C SER A 42 9.46 -4.57 0.76
N PHE A 43 9.48 -5.36 1.84
CA PHE A 43 9.16 -6.80 1.80
C PHE A 43 7.67 -7.07 2.04
N VAL A 44 6.99 -6.19 2.79
CA VAL A 44 5.53 -6.28 2.99
C VAL A 44 4.82 -5.51 1.89
N HIS A 45 4.15 -6.22 1.00
CA HIS A 45 3.21 -5.62 0.04
C HIS A 45 1.81 -5.66 0.65
N PRO A 46 1.35 -4.62 1.37
CA PRO A 46 -0.02 -4.62 1.87
C PRO A 46 -0.96 -4.65 0.67
N LEU A 47 -1.91 -5.59 0.68
CA LEU A 47 -2.99 -5.54 -0.30
C LEU A 47 -3.70 -4.19 -0.16
N PRO A 48 -3.97 -3.48 -1.26
CA PRO A 48 -4.65 -2.19 -1.21
C PRO A 48 -6.04 -2.39 -0.58
N ARG A 49 -6.21 -1.95 0.67
CA ARG A 49 -7.48 -2.07 1.41
C ARG A 49 -8.54 -1.09 0.94
N LEU A 50 -8.13 -0.07 0.19
CA LEU A 50 -9.00 0.99 -0.31
C LEU A 50 -8.63 1.31 -1.76
N ILE A 51 -9.61 1.34 -2.65
CA ILE A 51 -9.44 1.65 -4.08
C ILE A 51 -10.50 2.66 -4.50
N TYR A 52 -10.09 3.65 -5.31
CA TYR A 52 -11.01 4.58 -5.94
C TYR A 52 -11.42 4.07 -7.32
N ASN A 53 -12.73 4.02 -7.59
CA ASN A 53 -13.28 3.75 -8.91
C ASN A 53 -13.65 5.06 -9.61
N PRO A 54 -12.89 5.50 -10.63
CA PRO A 54 -13.24 6.68 -11.42
C PRO A 54 -14.21 6.40 -12.58
N SER A 55 -14.63 5.14 -12.77
CA SER A 55 -15.38 4.71 -13.96
C SER A 55 -16.82 4.30 -13.65
N ASP A 56 -17.71 4.37 -14.65
CA ASP A 56 -19.12 3.97 -14.51
C ASP A 56 -19.35 2.44 -14.54
N SER A 57 -18.29 1.63 -14.40
CA SER A 57 -18.44 0.16 -14.36
C SER A 57 -19.26 -0.32 -13.16
N VAL A 58 -19.06 0.35 -12.02
CA VAL A 58 -19.83 0.30 -10.78
C VAL A 58 -20.01 1.73 -10.27
N ALA A 59 -20.61 1.96 -9.11
CA ALA A 59 -20.73 3.32 -8.59
C ALA A 59 -19.35 3.99 -8.46
N VAL A 60 -19.25 5.27 -8.80
CA VAL A 60 -18.01 6.05 -8.62
C VAL A 60 -17.79 6.28 -7.13
N GLY A 61 -16.57 6.05 -6.65
CA GLY A 61 -16.23 6.28 -5.25
C GLY A 61 -15.16 5.37 -4.68
N TRP A 62 -15.01 5.42 -3.36
CA TRP A 62 -14.06 4.60 -2.60
C TRP A 62 -14.66 3.26 -2.22
N TYR A 63 -13.90 2.19 -2.45
CA TYR A 63 -14.25 0.82 -2.13
C TYR A 63 -13.25 0.22 -1.15
N SER A 64 -13.74 -0.42 -0.10
CA SER A 64 -12.91 -1.26 0.75
C SER A 64 -12.75 -2.64 0.12
N VAL A 65 -11.52 -3.13 0.08
CA VAL A 65 -11.18 -4.45 -0.47
C VAL A 65 -10.97 -5.41 0.68
N ASP A 66 -11.85 -6.42 0.74
CA ASP A 66 -11.69 -7.57 1.64
C ASP A 66 -11.09 -8.73 0.83
N PRO A 67 -9.86 -9.18 1.14
CA PRO A 67 -9.26 -10.32 0.46
C PRO A 67 -10.16 -11.56 0.65
N LEU A 68 -10.66 -12.12 -0.45
CA LEU A 68 -11.30 -13.44 -0.43
C LEU A 68 -10.26 -14.43 0.09
N GLY A 69 -10.40 -14.82 1.37
CA GLY A 69 -9.33 -15.30 2.23
C GLY A 69 -8.38 -16.33 1.61
N HIS A 70 -7.08 -16.13 1.84
CA HIS A 70 -6.04 -17.17 1.78
C HIS A 70 -5.75 -17.75 3.17
N GLY A 71 -6.61 -17.48 4.16
CA GLY A 71 -6.54 -18.10 5.48
C GLY A 71 -7.07 -19.53 5.39
N THR A 72 -6.25 -20.50 5.79
CA THR A 72 -6.49 -21.95 5.82
C THR A 72 -7.66 -22.41 6.71
N GLY A 73 -8.62 -21.55 7.05
CA GLY A 73 -9.77 -21.86 7.90
C GLY A 73 -11.03 -21.03 7.67
N SER A 74 -11.04 -20.06 6.75
CA SER A 74 -12.24 -19.30 6.41
C SER A 74 -12.77 -19.76 5.05
N GLN A 75 -13.97 -20.35 5.02
CA GLN A 75 -14.65 -20.69 3.78
C GLN A 75 -14.75 -19.43 2.90
N PRO A 76 -14.36 -19.49 1.61
CA PRO A 76 -14.48 -18.35 0.72
C PRO A 76 -15.91 -17.83 0.77
N ARG A 77 -16.07 -16.52 1.01
CA ARG A 77 -17.39 -15.89 0.95
C ARG A 77 -18.02 -16.27 -0.39
N SER A 78 -19.19 -16.90 -0.37
CA SER A 78 -19.88 -17.29 -1.60
C SER A 78 -20.15 -16.03 -2.42
N LEU A 79 -19.52 -15.92 -3.58
CA LEU A 79 -19.82 -14.87 -4.55
C LEU A 79 -21.26 -15.07 -5.03
N SER A 80 -22.04 -14.00 -5.04
CA SER A 80 -23.41 -14.00 -5.55
C SER A 80 -23.51 -13.06 -6.74
N VAL A 81 -24.45 -13.32 -7.65
CA VAL A 81 -24.79 -12.40 -8.75
C VAL A 81 -25.03 -10.99 -8.18
N GLY A 82 -24.49 -9.97 -8.86
CA GLY A 82 -24.53 -8.58 -8.42
C GLY A 82 -23.42 -8.17 -7.43
N SER A 83 -22.66 -9.12 -6.87
CA SER A 83 -21.49 -8.80 -6.03
C SER A 83 -20.46 -7.99 -6.82
N ILE A 84 -19.78 -7.06 -6.15
CA ILE A 84 -18.67 -6.29 -6.75
C ILE A 84 -17.36 -6.99 -6.41
N VAL A 85 -16.55 -7.25 -7.44
CA VAL A 85 -15.23 -7.86 -7.29
C VAL A 85 -14.15 -6.95 -7.85
N LEU A 86 -13.00 -6.97 -7.18
CA LEU A 86 -11.75 -6.45 -7.74
C LEU A 86 -11.10 -7.58 -8.55
N THR A 87 -10.89 -7.36 -9.84
CA THR A 87 -10.33 -8.37 -10.75
C THR A 87 -9.24 -7.78 -11.64
N ALA A 88 -8.23 -8.57 -11.98
CA ALA A 88 -7.32 -8.26 -13.05
C ALA A 88 -7.95 -8.62 -14.41
N LEU A 89 -7.53 -7.94 -15.48
CA LEU A 89 -7.83 -8.39 -16.84
C LEU A 89 -7.04 -9.66 -17.14
N PRO A 90 -7.59 -10.58 -17.97
CA PRO A 90 -6.82 -11.64 -18.58
C PRO A 90 -5.58 -11.07 -19.30
N PRO A 91 -4.41 -11.76 -19.28
CA PRO A 91 -3.14 -11.21 -19.76
C PRO A 91 -3.21 -10.62 -21.17
N ASP A 92 -3.84 -11.31 -22.11
CA ASP A 92 -3.95 -10.86 -23.51
C ASP A 92 -4.79 -9.59 -23.64
N ALA A 93 -5.90 -9.51 -22.89
CA ALA A 93 -6.77 -8.34 -22.85
C ALA A 93 -6.08 -7.15 -22.16
N ALA A 94 -5.30 -7.41 -21.09
CA ALA A 94 -4.50 -6.40 -20.40
C ALA A 94 -3.41 -5.83 -21.31
N ALA A 95 -2.73 -6.69 -22.07
CA ALA A 95 -1.72 -6.29 -23.05
C ALA A 95 -2.34 -5.42 -24.16
N LEU A 96 -3.47 -5.85 -24.72
CA LEU A 96 -4.18 -5.07 -25.75
C LEU A 96 -4.65 -3.71 -25.21
N ALA A 97 -5.22 -3.68 -24.01
CA ALA A 97 -5.66 -2.44 -23.37
C ALA A 97 -4.49 -1.48 -23.10
N ALA A 98 -3.34 -2.01 -22.68
CA ALA A 98 -2.14 -1.22 -22.45
C ALA A 98 -1.55 -0.68 -23.75
N GLN A 99 -1.46 -1.50 -24.80
CA GLN A 99 -0.99 -1.09 -26.12
C GLN A 99 -1.85 0.04 -26.71
N ARG A 100 -3.16 0.02 -26.48
CA ARG A 100 -4.10 1.04 -26.93
C ARG A 100 -4.21 2.25 -25.99
N GLY A 101 -3.50 2.25 -24.87
CA GLY A 101 -3.57 3.33 -23.87
C GLY A 101 -4.89 3.41 -23.10
N TYR A 102 -5.70 2.35 -23.09
CA TYR A 102 -6.99 2.32 -22.38
C TYR A 102 -6.83 2.03 -20.88
N LEU A 103 -6.00 1.04 -20.54
CA LEU A 103 -5.76 0.61 -19.16
C LEU A 103 -4.34 0.04 -19.03
N PRO A 104 -3.53 0.50 -18.07
CA PRO A 104 -2.20 -0.09 -17.84
C PRO A 104 -2.32 -1.57 -17.41
N ALA A 105 -1.38 -2.41 -17.85
CA ALA A 105 -1.48 -3.86 -17.75
C ALA A 105 -1.64 -4.44 -16.33
N ARG A 106 -1.22 -3.70 -15.29
CA ARG A 106 -1.27 -4.15 -13.89
C ARG A 106 -2.36 -3.46 -13.06
N VAL A 107 -3.22 -2.65 -13.69
CA VAL A 107 -4.29 -1.93 -12.99
C VAL A 107 -5.52 -2.84 -12.90
N PRO A 108 -5.98 -3.19 -11.69
CA PRO A 108 -7.20 -3.99 -11.51
C PRO A 108 -8.45 -3.14 -11.77
N LEU A 109 -9.57 -3.82 -12.02
CA LEU A 109 -10.87 -3.20 -12.25
C LEU A 109 -11.91 -3.69 -11.24
N LEU A 110 -12.86 -2.81 -10.92
CA LEU A 110 -14.09 -3.18 -10.22
C LEU A 110 -15.17 -3.55 -11.23
N LYS A 111 -15.77 -4.73 -11.03
CA LYS A 111 -16.84 -5.26 -11.88
C LYS A 111 -17.93 -5.92 -11.04
N ARG A 112 -19.17 -5.89 -11.54
CA ARG A 112 -20.28 -6.70 -11.00
C ARG A 112 -20.22 -8.11 -11.56
N VAL A 113 -20.43 -9.09 -10.70
CA VAL A 113 -20.57 -10.50 -11.07
C VAL A 113 -21.90 -10.68 -11.80
N GLY A 114 -21.85 -11.05 -13.08
CA GLY A 114 -23.03 -11.35 -13.89
C GLY A 114 -23.58 -12.75 -13.62
N ALA A 115 -22.70 -13.74 -13.51
CA ALA A 115 -23.05 -15.14 -13.29
C ALA A 115 -22.04 -15.81 -12.33
N VAL A 116 -22.46 -16.90 -11.70
CA VAL A 116 -21.64 -17.73 -10.80
C VAL A 116 -21.59 -19.18 -11.29
N ALA A 117 -20.72 -20.00 -10.68
CA ALA A 117 -20.58 -21.40 -11.06
C ALA A 117 -21.95 -22.12 -11.10
N SER A 118 -22.08 -23.05 -12.05
CA SER A 118 -23.31 -23.77 -12.40
C SER A 118 -24.38 -22.99 -13.19
N GLN A 119 -24.15 -21.71 -13.52
CA GLN A 119 -24.99 -20.95 -14.48
C GLN A 119 -24.41 -20.99 -15.90
N GLU A 120 -25.25 -20.88 -16.92
CA GLU A 120 -24.84 -20.93 -18.33
C GLU A 120 -25.02 -19.56 -18.99
N VAL A 121 -23.91 -18.93 -19.40
CA VAL A 121 -23.96 -17.62 -20.04
C VAL A 121 -24.00 -17.76 -21.56
N CYS A 122 -25.15 -17.48 -22.17
CA CYS A 122 -25.30 -17.39 -23.63
C CYS A 122 -25.32 -15.93 -24.09
N VAL A 123 -24.54 -15.60 -25.12
CA VAL A 123 -24.55 -14.26 -25.74
C VAL A 123 -25.04 -14.38 -27.18
N THR A 124 -26.12 -13.68 -27.52
CA THR A 124 -26.67 -13.63 -28.89
C THR A 124 -26.91 -12.18 -29.27
N GLY A 125 -26.11 -11.65 -30.22
CA GLY A 125 -26.15 -10.23 -30.58
C GLY A 125 -25.78 -9.36 -29.37
N ARG A 126 -26.72 -8.50 -28.93
CA ARG A 126 -26.58 -7.65 -27.73
C ARG A 126 -27.31 -8.20 -26.50
N ILE A 127 -27.79 -9.44 -26.57
CA ILE A 127 -28.57 -10.08 -25.50
C ILE A 127 -27.65 -11.05 -24.76
N VAL A 128 -27.61 -10.91 -23.44
CA VAL A 128 -26.96 -11.86 -22.53
C VAL A 128 -28.07 -12.63 -21.80
N ARG A 129 -28.02 -13.95 -21.85
CA ARG A 129 -28.86 -14.88 -21.08
C ARG A 129 -27.97 -15.67 -20.14
N ILE A 130 -28.46 -15.96 -18.94
CA ILE A 130 -27.75 -16.63 -17.85
C ILE A 130 -28.63 -17.76 -17.34
#